data_AF-A0A2A9FD14-F1
#
_entry.id   AF-A0A2A9FD14-F1
#
_cell.length_a   1.000
_cell.length_b   1.000
_cell.length_c   1.000
_cell.angle_alpha   90.00
_cell.angle_beta   90.00
_cell.angle_gamma   90.00
#
_symmetry.space_group_name_H-M   'P 1'
#
loop_
_entity.id
_entity.type
_entity.pdbx_description
1 polymer ?
#
loop_
_entity_poly.entity_id
_entity_poly.type
_entity_poly.pdbx_seq_one_letter_code
_entity_poly.pdbx_strand_id
1 'polypeptide(L)'
;MSQSAQGPGWLDGLAFTINDAFGAGGAAVGGGASGGGGSPGGPGFTMSRDDALSMLKLAKTVREHFDLMRPKAHRLTQITSPADEPGSNGYTKLLVNQGEPKGTFVTGKEQVDEEFAYADELVNRLEKALGITEASDGQASSDVNAAEPERGVRVMTRRTLTAVLGVAAVVSAAGCSGDPNAAPASSAPVSASSSAAAATLPHSGAPKVEHPLPASVLSGQPCQEALASDQLTQIFGTAPQGKPDTLPGIGPECRWANIDSGAGLSVGYTTQTHQGLSGVYQNTKPQSKVWRELPPIQAFPAVAASTFNAGTQTGFCGVSVGVADDLSFDVSLTPSDAKRAGGADPCELSARVADMVVTNLKRKAGA
;
A
#
# COMPACT_ATOMS: atom_id res chain seq x y z
N MET A 1 -3.80 21.65 -5.15
CA MET A 1 -2.92 21.75 -6.34
C MET A 1 -1.51 21.42 -5.86
N SER A 2 -1.17 20.14 -5.81
CA SER A 2 0.19 19.67 -5.60
C SER A 2 0.63 19.11 -6.94
N GLN A 3 1.67 19.70 -7.52
CA GLN A 3 2.20 19.25 -8.81
C GLN A 3 2.69 17.81 -8.67
N SER A 4 2.41 16.99 -9.67
CA SER A 4 3.01 15.68 -9.85
C SER A 4 4.53 15.76 -9.63
N ALA A 5 5.03 14.98 -8.66
CA ALA A 5 6.44 14.88 -8.27
C ALA A 5 7.31 14.31 -9.41
N GLN A 6 7.55 15.11 -10.43
CA GLN A 6 8.58 14.90 -11.46
C GLN A 6 9.75 15.89 -11.28
N GLY A 7 9.76 16.63 -10.16
CA GLY A 7 10.92 17.39 -9.69
C GLY A 7 11.84 16.53 -8.82
N PRO A 8 13.04 17.04 -8.48
CA PRO A 8 13.88 16.43 -7.44
C PRO A 8 13.05 16.21 -6.17
N GLY A 9 13.25 15.07 -5.51
CA GLY A 9 12.59 14.72 -4.24
C GLY A 9 12.75 15.84 -3.21
N TRP A 10 11.83 15.95 -2.27
CA TRP A 10 11.78 17.13 -1.38
C TRP A 10 13.02 17.29 -0.48
N LEU A 11 13.81 16.22 -0.31
CA LEU A 11 15.11 16.24 0.38
C LEU A 11 16.31 16.14 -0.58
N ASP A 12 16.12 16.19 -1.89
CA ASP A 12 17.22 16.10 -2.84
C ASP A 12 18.21 17.25 -2.69
N GLY A 13 19.49 16.90 -2.74
CA GLY A 13 20.58 17.84 -2.46
C GLY A 13 20.79 18.15 -0.98
N LEU A 14 19.94 17.65 -0.06
CA LEU A 14 20.12 17.80 1.39
C LEU A 14 20.80 16.57 2.01
N ALA A 15 21.88 16.81 2.73
CA ALA A 15 22.58 15.79 3.51
C ALA A 15 22.18 15.84 5.00
N PHE A 16 22.24 14.69 5.67
CA PHE A 16 22.13 14.58 7.14
C PHE A 16 23.52 14.21 7.68
N THR A 17 24.09 15.10 8.49
CA THR A 17 25.40 14.91 9.12
C THR A 17 25.22 14.74 10.62
N ILE A 18 25.70 13.62 11.16
CA ILE A 18 25.57 13.29 12.59
C ILE A 18 26.93 13.43 13.25
N ASN A 19 27.01 14.33 14.24
CA ASN A 19 28.24 14.68 14.93
C ASN A 19 28.05 14.57 16.44
N ASP A 20 28.83 13.72 17.11
CA ASP A 20 28.76 13.55 18.57
C ASP A 20 29.36 14.73 19.36
N ALA A 21 30.01 15.68 18.67
CA ALA A 21 30.74 16.79 19.27
C ALA A 21 29.85 17.86 19.94
N PHE A 22 28.53 17.82 19.76
CA PHE A 22 27.60 18.82 20.30
C PHE A 22 26.97 18.43 21.64
N GLY A 23 27.17 17.18 22.11
CA GLY A 23 26.49 16.63 23.30
C GLY A 23 27.16 16.88 24.66
N ALA A 24 28.36 17.47 24.71
CA ALA A 24 29.06 17.70 25.96
C ALA A 24 28.91 19.16 26.43
N GLY A 25 27.84 19.43 27.18
CA GLY A 25 27.80 20.59 28.07
C GLY A 25 28.84 20.42 29.18
N GLY A 26 30.05 20.95 28.98
CA GLY A 26 31.10 20.92 30.00
C GLY A 26 32.45 21.51 29.57
N ALA A 27 32.69 22.74 30.04
CA ALA A 27 33.97 23.44 30.15
C ALA A 27 34.63 23.99 28.86
N ALA A 28 34.76 25.32 28.86
CA ALA A 28 35.79 26.03 28.11
C ALA A 28 37.17 25.39 28.39
N VAL A 29 37.82 24.91 27.34
CA VAL A 29 39.28 24.72 27.33
C VAL A 29 39.80 25.52 26.14
N GLY A 30 40.46 26.63 26.45
CA GLY A 30 41.07 27.49 25.45
C GLY A 30 42.29 26.85 24.80
N GLY A 31 42.52 27.23 23.55
CA GLY A 31 43.83 27.30 22.92
C GLY A 31 44.37 25.99 22.35
N GLY A 32 44.32 25.86 21.02
CA GLY A 32 45.08 24.85 20.30
C GLY A 32 44.61 24.69 18.85
N ALA A 33 45.19 25.47 17.94
CA ALA A 33 44.95 25.37 16.52
C ALA A 33 45.48 24.06 15.91
N SER A 34 44.90 23.72 14.75
CA SER A 34 45.36 22.80 13.70
C SER A 34 44.68 21.43 13.62
N GLY A 35 44.05 21.19 12.46
CA GLY A 35 43.45 19.92 12.06
C GLY A 35 42.19 20.15 11.25
N GLY A 36 42.34 20.48 9.96
CA GLY A 36 41.22 20.72 9.06
C GLY A 36 40.30 19.51 8.95
N GLY A 37 39.11 19.60 9.54
CA GLY A 37 37.95 18.82 9.16
C GLY A 37 37.03 19.77 8.41
N GLY A 38 37.02 19.70 7.08
CA GLY A 38 36.06 20.46 6.30
C GLY A 38 34.65 20.13 6.80
N SER A 39 33.88 21.15 7.18
CA SER A 39 32.42 21.01 7.15
C SER A 39 32.07 20.36 5.82
N PRO A 40 31.24 19.30 5.78
CA PRO A 40 30.65 18.86 4.52
C PRO A 40 29.78 20.02 4.03
N GLY A 41 30.38 20.89 3.21
CA GLY A 41 29.84 22.20 2.80
C GLY A 41 28.76 22.09 1.74
N GLY A 42 27.80 21.20 1.94
CA GLY A 42 26.54 21.17 1.19
C GLY A 42 25.39 21.71 2.03
N PRO A 43 24.29 22.19 1.42
CA PRO A 43 23.04 22.41 2.15
C PRO A 43 22.61 21.12 2.83
N GLY A 44 22.24 21.18 4.11
CA GLY A 44 21.92 19.98 4.88
C GLY A 44 21.70 20.25 6.37
N PHE A 45 21.36 19.19 7.09
CA PHE A 45 21.09 19.21 8.52
C PHE A 45 22.30 18.65 9.27
N THR A 46 22.70 19.30 10.36
CA THR A 46 23.73 18.79 11.28
C THR A 46 23.11 18.65 12.66
N MET A 47 23.27 17.50 13.31
CA MET A 47 22.68 17.22 14.63
C MET A 47 23.50 16.19 15.41
N SER A 48 23.23 16.06 16.71
CA SER A 48 23.81 14.99 17.53
C SER A 48 23.18 13.63 17.19
N ARG A 49 23.81 12.53 17.62
CA ARG A 49 23.24 11.19 17.46
C ARG A 49 21.92 11.04 18.21
N ASP A 50 21.81 11.61 19.41
CA ASP A 50 20.59 11.54 20.22
C ASP A 50 19.43 12.33 19.60
N ASP A 51 19.71 13.50 19.02
CA ASP A 51 18.72 14.28 18.27
C ASP A 51 18.26 13.53 17.01
N ALA A 52 19.21 12.93 16.28
CA ALA A 52 18.90 12.13 15.09
C ALA A 52 18.03 10.90 15.42
N LEU A 53 18.33 10.18 16.51
CA LEU A 53 17.51 9.07 17.00
C LEU A 53 16.11 9.53 17.42
N SER A 54 16.02 10.69 18.09
CA SER A 54 14.75 11.29 18.49
C SER A 54 13.90 11.69 17.27
N MET A 55 14.52 12.33 16.27
CA MET A 55 13.88 12.67 15.01
C MET A 55 13.46 11.42 14.22
N LEU A 56 14.29 10.38 14.19
CA LEU A 56 13.96 9.11 13.54
C LEU A 56 12.72 8.48 14.16
N LYS A 57 12.63 8.44 15.50
CA LYS A 57 11.45 7.93 16.20
C LYS A 57 10.18 8.71 15.84
N LEU A 58 10.27 10.04 15.80
CA LEU A 58 9.16 10.88 15.38
C LEU A 58 8.76 10.62 13.92
N ALA A 59 9.73 10.56 13.01
CA ALA A 59 9.51 10.29 11.59
C ALA A 59 8.84 8.92 11.37
N LYS A 60 9.30 7.87 12.08
CA LYS A 60 8.66 6.55 12.05
C LYS A 60 7.22 6.59 12.54
N THR A 61 6.92 7.37 13.57
CA THR A 61 5.56 7.55 14.10
C THR A 61 4.65 8.23 13.06
N VAL A 62 5.16 9.28 12.40
CA VAL A 62 4.42 9.99 11.33
C VAL A 62 4.21 9.07 10.12
N ARG A 63 5.23 8.31 9.73
CA ARG A 63 5.14 7.30 8.67
C ARG A 63 4.07 6.25 8.97
N GLU A 64 4.07 5.67 10.18
CA GLU A 64 3.04 4.72 10.61
C GLU A 64 1.64 5.35 10.57
N HIS A 65 1.50 6.61 10.99
CA HIS A 65 0.22 7.30 10.97
C HIS A 65 -0.35 7.38 9.54
N PHE A 66 0.46 7.81 8.56
CA PHE A 66 0.02 7.83 7.17
C PHE A 66 -0.17 6.43 6.58
N ASP A 67 0.70 5.46 6.91
CA ASP A 67 0.54 4.06 6.50
C ASP A 67 -0.82 3.51 6.90
N LEU A 68 -1.21 3.72 8.16
CA LEU A 68 -2.49 3.30 8.70
C LEU A 68 -3.68 4.02 8.06
N MET A 69 -3.50 5.18 7.44
CA MET A 69 -4.56 5.91 6.73
C MET A 69 -4.71 5.47 5.27
N ARG A 70 -3.64 5.01 4.60
CA ARG A 70 -3.68 4.54 3.20
C ARG A 70 -4.81 3.53 2.90
N PRO A 71 -5.00 2.42 3.66
CA PRO A 71 -6.05 1.46 3.35
C PRO A 71 -7.46 2.03 3.54
N LYS A 72 -7.63 3.02 4.41
CA LYS A 72 -8.93 3.71 4.58
C LYS A 72 -9.21 4.65 3.43
N ALA A 73 -8.24 5.49 3.08
CA ALA A 73 -8.38 6.42 1.97
C ALA A 73 -8.63 5.67 0.65
N HIS A 74 -7.96 4.52 0.46
CA HIS A 74 -8.23 3.62 -0.66
C HIS A 74 -9.66 3.08 -0.65
N ARG A 75 -10.15 2.55 0.47
CA ARG A 75 -11.52 2.02 0.53
C ARG A 75 -12.59 3.11 0.41
N LEU A 76 -12.34 4.33 0.87
CA LEU A 76 -13.26 5.45 0.66
C LEU A 76 -13.47 5.78 -0.82
N THR A 77 -12.52 5.49 -1.71
CA THR A 77 -12.76 5.64 -3.15
C THR A 77 -13.63 4.53 -3.74
N GLN A 78 -14.03 3.54 -2.94
CA GLN A 78 -14.85 2.40 -3.35
C GLN A 78 -16.31 2.51 -2.94
N ILE A 79 -16.72 3.61 -2.28
CA ILE A 79 -18.12 3.80 -1.89
C ILE A 79 -19.03 3.80 -3.11
N THR A 80 -20.23 3.25 -2.93
CA THR A 80 -21.29 3.24 -3.95
C THR A 80 -22.45 4.12 -3.52
N SER A 81 -23.26 4.55 -4.48
CA SER A 81 -24.47 5.31 -4.18
C SER A 81 -25.41 4.49 -3.31
N PRO A 82 -26.03 5.08 -2.27
CA PRO A 82 -27.01 4.39 -1.44
C PRO A 82 -28.31 4.05 -2.19
N ALA A 83 -28.58 4.72 -3.30
CA ALA A 83 -29.72 4.47 -4.17
C ALA A 83 -29.34 4.75 -5.64
N ASP A 84 -29.96 4.00 -6.57
CA ASP A 84 -29.81 4.22 -8.01
C ASP A 84 -30.76 5.32 -8.50
N GLU A 85 -30.42 6.55 -8.16
CA GLU A 85 -31.14 7.76 -8.57
C GLU A 85 -30.17 8.91 -8.86
N PRO A 86 -30.57 9.94 -9.64
CA PRO A 86 -29.66 11.00 -10.07
C PRO A 86 -28.98 11.77 -8.92
N GLY A 87 -29.68 11.98 -7.80
CA GLY A 87 -29.13 12.72 -6.65
C GLY A 87 -28.00 11.95 -5.97
N SER A 88 -28.28 10.71 -5.56
CA SER A 88 -27.31 9.80 -4.94
C SER A 88 -26.13 9.52 -5.88
N ASN A 89 -26.39 9.23 -7.15
CA ASN A 89 -25.35 9.00 -8.16
C ASN A 89 -24.49 10.26 -8.42
N GLY A 90 -25.11 11.43 -8.45
CA GLY A 90 -24.40 12.71 -8.60
C GLY A 90 -23.48 13.00 -7.41
N TYR A 91 -23.96 12.79 -6.19
CA TYR A 91 -23.15 13.00 -4.97
C TYR A 91 -21.97 12.03 -4.90
N THR A 92 -22.19 10.73 -5.11
CA THR A 92 -21.12 9.74 -5.13
C THR A 92 -20.05 10.09 -6.17
N LYS A 93 -20.47 10.55 -7.36
CA LYS A 93 -19.53 11.00 -8.40
C LYS A 93 -18.62 12.13 -7.91
N LEU A 94 -19.13 13.11 -7.15
CA LEU A 94 -18.29 14.19 -6.59
C LEU A 94 -17.24 13.66 -5.59
N LEU A 95 -17.46 12.49 -5.00
CA LEU A 95 -16.54 11.89 -4.03
C LEU A 95 -15.48 11.01 -4.69
N VAL A 96 -15.88 10.16 -5.65
CA VAL A 96 -15.01 9.08 -6.18
C VAL A 96 -14.60 9.26 -7.65
N ASN A 97 -14.98 10.36 -8.32
CA ASN A 97 -14.60 10.60 -9.72
C ASN A 97 -13.08 10.65 -9.91
N GLN A 98 -12.59 9.92 -10.91
CA GLN A 98 -11.16 9.87 -11.25
C GLN A 98 -10.78 10.83 -12.38
N GLY A 99 -11.76 11.21 -13.21
CA GLY A 99 -11.57 12.22 -14.25
C GLY A 99 -11.58 13.62 -13.68
N GLU A 100 -11.37 14.62 -14.53
CA GLU A 100 -11.42 16.02 -14.11
C GLU A 100 -12.88 16.53 -14.05
N PRO A 101 -13.30 17.21 -12.96
CA PRO A 101 -12.54 17.44 -11.72
C PRO A 101 -12.48 16.17 -10.86
N LYS A 102 -11.30 15.87 -10.29
CA LYS A 102 -11.14 14.72 -9.39
C LYS A 102 -12.08 14.83 -8.19
N GLY A 103 -12.59 13.68 -7.76
CA GLY A 103 -13.43 13.56 -6.58
C GLY A 103 -12.66 13.84 -5.29
N THR A 104 -13.39 14.26 -4.25
CA THR A 104 -12.78 14.65 -2.97
C THR A 104 -12.02 13.51 -2.30
N PHE A 105 -12.57 12.28 -2.30
CA PHE A 105 -11.90 11.13 -1.67
C PHE A 105 -10.71 10.65 -2.49
N VAL A 106 -10.77 10.76 -3.81
CA VAL A 106 -9.62 10.47 -4.69
C VAL A 106 -8.47 11.42 -4.39
N THR A 107 -8.76 12.72 -4.31
CA THR A 107 -7.78 13.76 -3.98
C THR A 107 -7.19 13.54 -2.59
N GLY A 108 -8.03 13.25 -1.59
CA GLY A 108 -7.57 12.96 -0.23
C GLY A 108 -6.67 11.72 -0.14
N LYS A 109 -6.98 10.67 -0.91
CA LYS A 109 -6.12 9.47 -1.00
C LYS A 109 -4.77 9.80 -1.61
N GLU A 110 -4.72 10.56 -2.70
CA GLU A 110 -3.46 10.99 -3.32
C GLU A 110 -2.59 11.78 -2.33
N GLN A 111 -3.19 12.68 -1.52
CA GLN A 111 -2.44 13.40 -0.48
C GLN A 111 -1.89 12.46 0.59
N VAL A 112 -2.69 11.51 1.10
CA VAL A 112 -2.21 10.55 2.12
C VAL A 112 -1.06 9.70 1.59
N ASP A 113 -1.12 9.31 0.31
CA ASP A 113 -0.04 8.57 -0.35
C ASP A 113 1.25 9.41 -0.47
N GLU A 114 1.12 10.70 -0.77
CA GLU A 114 2.23 11.66 -0.86
C GLU A 114 2.89 11.91 0.51
N GLU A 115 2.08 12.14 1.55
CA GLU A 115 2.58 12.35 2.92
C GLU A 115 3.30 11.10 3.47
N PHE A 116 2.79 9.89 3.17
CA PHE A 116 3.50 8.66 3.50
C PHE A 116 4.87 8.63 2.80
N ALA A 117 4.93 8.96 1.50
CA ALA A 117 6.18 8.94 0.75
C ALA A 117 7.22 9.93 1.31
N TYR A 118 6.79 11.12 1.73
CA TYR A 118 7.66 12.09 2.38
C TYR A 118 8.20 11.60 3.72
N ALA A 119 7.33 11.04 4.57
CA ALA A 119 7.73 10.48 5.86
C ALA A 119 8.67 9.28 5.68
N ASP A 120 8.41 8.42 4.70
CA ASP A 120 9.26 7.27 4.38
C ASP A 120 10.64 7.68 3.87
N GLU A 121 10.72 8.69 3.00
CA GLU A 121 11.99 9.25 2.57
C GLU A 121 12.81 9.80 3.74
N LEU A 122 12.16 10.52 4.66
CA LEU A 122 12.82 11.05 5.86
C LEU A 122 13.37 9.93 6.76
N VAL A 123 12.58 8.89 7.02
CA VAL A 123 13.01 7.72 7.80
C VAL A 123 14.25 7.09 7.16
N ASN A 124 14.18 6.79 5.86
CA ASN A 124 15.27 6.14 5.14
C ASN A 124 16.57 6.97 5.18
N ARG A 125 16.48 8.30 5.06
CA ARG A 125 17.65 9.19 5.13
C ARG A 125 18.24 9.28 6.54
N LEU A 126 17.40 9.34 7.58
CA LEU A 126 17.85 9.36 8.97
C LEU A 126 18.52 8.03 9.36
N GLU A 127 17.94 6.89 8.99
CA GLU A 127 18.54 5.57 9.24
C GLU A 127 19.91 5.45 8.57
N LYS A 128 19.99 5.85 7.29
CA LYS A 128 21.25 5.86 6.55
C LYS A 128 22.30 6.75 7.22
N ALA A 129 21.92 7.95 7.67
CA ALA A 129 22.84 8.86 8.35
C ALA A 129 23.31 8.33 9.72
N LEU A 130 22.43 7.64 10.45
CA LEU A 130 22.72 6.98 11.72
C LEU A 130 23.58 5.71 11.58
N GLY A 131 23.82 5.25 10.35
CA GLY A 131 24.47 3.98 10.07
C GLY A 131 23.62 2.77 10.47
N ILE A 132 22.30 2.98 10.65
CA ILE A 132 21.35 1.91 10.87
C ILE A 132 21.09 1.30 9.49
N THR A 133 21.89 0.29 9.15
CA THR A 133 21.63 -0.56 7.98
C THR A 133 21.26 -1.95 8.48
N GLU A 134 20.35 -2.60 7.75
CA GLU A 134 19.52 -3.76 8.11
C GLU A 134 20.28 -5.06 8.52
N ALA A 135 21.58 -5.03 8.75
CA ALA A 135 22.37 -6.21 9.11
C ALA A 135 22.40 -6.50 10.62
N SER A 136 21.99 -5.59 11.51
CA SER A 136 22.20 -5.78 12.96
C SER A 136 21.10 -6.56 13.68
N ASP A 137 19.88 -6.61 13.13
CA ASP A 137 18.74 -7.24 13.82
C ASP A 137 18.58 -8.73 13.49
N GLY A 138 19.34 -9.23 12.51
CA GLY A 138 19.51 -10.67 12.29
C GLY A 138 20.43 -11.34 13.32
N GLN A 139 21.26 -10.58 14.04
CA GLN A 139 22.22 -11.12 15.00
C GLN A 139 21.64 -11.29 16.41
N ALA A 140 20.69 -10.46 16.82
CA ALA A 140 20.08 -10.56 18.15
C ALA A 140 19.22 -11.83 18.35
N SER A 141 18.80 -12.50 17.27
CA SER A 141 18.10 -13.80 17.34
C SER A 141 19.02 -15.01 17.10
N SER A 142 20.21 -14.81 16.51
CA SER A 142 21.21 -15.87 16.35
C SER A 142 22.15 -16.00 17.55
N ASP A 143 22.35 -14.93 18.32
CA ASP A 143 23.35 -14.89 19.40
C ASP A 143 22.88 -15.57 20.70
N VAL A 144 21.61 -16.01 20.77
CA VAL A 144 21.08 -16.90 21.83
C VAL A 144 21.16 -18.39 21.47
N ASN A 145 21.45 -18.75 20.21
CA ASN A 145 21.52 -20.15 19.76
C ASN A 145 22.91 -20.59 19.29
N ALA A 146 23.93 -19.73 19.36
CA ALA A 146 25.30 -20.05 19.00
C ALA A 146 26.18 -20.28 20.25
N ALA A 147 25.74 -21.14 21.16
CA ALA A 147 26.63 -21.89 22.03
C ALA A 147 26.72 -23.33 21.48
N GLU A 148 27.93 -23.63 20.99
CA GLU A 148 28.46 -24.92 20.52
C GLU A 148 28.38 -25.30 19.02
N PRO A 149 29.44 -25.98 18.52
CA PRO A 149 29.99 -25.67 17.22
C PRO A 149 30.05 -26.86 16.23
N GLU A 150 30.36 -26.50 14.99
CA GLU A 150 30.93 -27.32 13.92
C GLU A 150 30.02 -28.34 13.20
N ARG A 151 29.81 -28.15 11.89
CA ARG A 151 30.65 -28.79 10.86
C ARG A 151 30.29 -28.26 9.46
N GLY A 152 31.30 -27.82 8.74
CA GLY A 152 31.14 -27.06 7.49
C GLY A 152 30.65 -27.86 6.28
N VAL A 153 30.02 -27.13 5.35
CA VAL A 153 30.01 -27.48 3.93
C VAL A 153 30.24 -26.20 3.12
N ARG A 154 31.11 -26.37 2.13
CA ARG A 154 31.82 -25.38 1.33
C ARG A 154 30.89 -24.70 0.31
N VAL A 155 30.89 -23.36 0.29
CA VAL A 155 30.27 -22.52 -0.74
C VAL A 155 30.97 -22.76 -2.09
N MET A 156 30.21 -23.03 -3.15
CA MET A 156 30.72 -23.07 -4.52
C MET A 156 30.19 -21.87 -5.31
N THR A 157 31.05 -20.87 -5.40
CA THR A 157 30.94 -19.68 -6.24
C THR A 157 30.98 -20.06 -7.72
N ARG A 158 30.04 -19.56 -8.53
CA ARG A 158 30.23 -19.43 -9.99
C ARG A 158 30.01 -17.98 -10.43
N ARG A 159 31.14 -17.34 -10.76
CA ARG A 159 31.25 -16.13 -11.60
C ARG A 159 31.14 -16.53 -13.07
N THR A 160 30.72 -15.54 -13.89
CA THR A 160 30.95 -15.26 -15.33
C THR A 160 29.64 -15.04 -16.10
N LEU A 161 29.49 -14.19 -17.13
CA LEU A 161 30.25 -13.09 -17.75
C LEU A 161 29.25 -12.33 -18.65
N THR A 162 29.45 -11.03 -18.81
CA THR A 162 28.84 -10.09 -19.77
C THR A 162 28.89 -10.53 -21.25
N ALA A 163 27.88 -10.15 -22.03
CA ALA A 163 28.03 -9.83 -23.46
C ALA A 163 27.01 -8.77 -23.92
N VAL A 164 27.54 -7.69 -24.51
CA VAL A 164 26.89 -6.56 -25.18
C VAL A 164 26.92 -6.78 -26.69
N LEU A 165 25.94 -6.26 -27.44
CA LEU A 165 25.98 -5.67 -28.81
C LEU A 165 24.52 -5.68 -29.35
N GLY A 166 23.88 -4.54 -29.65
CA GLY A 166 24.08 -3.67 -30.84
C GLY A 166 23.08 -4.10 -31.95
N VAL A 167 22.38 -3.29 -32.77
CA VAL A 167 22.48 -1.91 -33.26
C VAL A 167 21.14 -1.53 -33.95
N ALA A 168 20.81 -0.23 -33.90
CA ALA A 168 20.02 0.68 -34.78
C ALA A 168 19.08 0.19 -35.91
N ALA A 169 17.93 0.90 -36.11
CA ALA A 169 17.74 1.96 -37.13
C ALA A 169 16.23 2.32 -37.31
N VAL A 170 15.82 3.59 -37.09
CA VAL A 170 15.49 4.67 -38.06
C VAL A 170 14.02 4.72 -38.58
N VAL A 171 13.29 5.72 -38.06
CA VAL A 171 12.42 6.74 -38.71
C VAL A 171 11.50 6.37 -39.89
N SER A 172 10.21 6.72 -39.79
CA SER A 172 9.50 7.73 -40.65
C SER A 172 8.02 7.88 -40.31
N ALA A 173 7.54 9.12 -40.42
CA ALA A 173 6.17 9.60 -40.22
C ALA A 173 5.37 9.68 -41.54
N ALA A 174 4.09 10.10 -41.42
CA ALA A 174 3.07 10.47 -42.42
C ALA A 174 1.93 9.42 -42.58
N GLY A 175 0.65 9.79 -42.67
CA GLY A 175 0.02 11.10 -42.70
C GLY A 175 -1.52 11.03 -42.83
N CYS A 176 -2.12 12.22 -42.69
CA CYS A 176 -3.40 12.75 -43.21
C CYS A 176 -4.78 12.12 -42.90
N SER A 177 -5.47 12.79 -41.97
CA SER A 177 -6.71 13.58 -42.13
C SER A 177 -7.70 13.29 -43.28
N GLY A 178 -8.97 13.12 -42.91
CA GLY A 178 -10.15 13.37 -43.75
C GLY A 178 -11.21 14.16 -42.97
N ASP A 179 -11.64 15.28 -43.54
CA ASP A 179 -12.58 16.28 -43.03
C ASP A 179 -14.06 16.00 -43.44
N PRO A 180 -15.06 16.80 -42.95
CA PRO A 180 -16.41 16.33 -42.64
C PRO A 180 -17.45 16.62 -43.74
N ASN A 181 -18.51 15.80 -43.76
CA ASN A 181 -19.92 16.25 -43.83
C ASN A 181 -20.86 15.07 -44.11
N ALA A 182 -21.88 14.93 -43.27
CA ALA A 182 -23.29 14.84 -43.68
C ALA A 182 -24.16 14.59 -42.44
N ALA A 183 -24.98 15.58 -42.07
CA ALA A 183 -26.25 15.29 -41.39
C ALA A 183 -27.20 14.61 -42.40
N PRO A 184 -28.09 13.72 -41.96
CA PRO A 184 -29.48 14.18 -41.89
C PRO A 184 -30.36 13.58 -40.78
N ALA A 185 -31.46 14.32 -40.54
CA ALA A 185 -32.81 13.87 -40.18
C ALA A 185 -33.14 13.47 -38.72
N SER A 186 -33.85 14.41 -38.08
CA SER A 186 -35.15 14.26 -37.41
C SER A 186 -35.45 12.94 -36.68
N SER A 187 -35.38 12.98 -35.35
CA SER A 187 -35.91 11.94 -34.47
C SER A 187 -37.28 12.33 -33.91
N ALA A 188 -38.23 11.40 -34.08
CA ALA A 188 -39.54 11.36 -33.42
C ALA A 188 -39.37 11.28 -31.88
N PRO A 189 -40.40 11.63 -31.08
CA PRO A 189 -40.28 11.63 -29.63
C PRO A 189 -40.11 10.21 -29.11
N VAL A 190 -38.92 9.91 -28.57
CA VAL A 190 -38.68 8.68 -27.84
C VAL A 190 -39.41 8.74 -26.50
N SER A 191 -40.33 7.81 -26.32
CA SER A 191 -40.98 7.57 -25.03
C SER A 191 -39.91 7.22 -24.00
N ALA A 192 -39.84 8.01 -22.93
CA ALA A 192 -39.09 7.68 -21.75
C ALA A 192 -39.70 6.43 -21.11
N SER A 193 -39.01 5.30 -21.22
CA SER A 193 -39.14 4.20 -20.27
C SER A 193 -37.84 4.16 -19.47
N SER A 194 -37.80 5.03 -18.46
CA SER A 194 -36.84 4.96 -17.37
C SER A 194 -37.31 3.88 -16.40
N SER A 195 -36.58 2.77 -16.40
CA SER A 195 -36.42 1.91 -15.24
C SER A 195 -35.09 1.21 -15.45
N ALA A 196 -34.02 1.87 -15.00
CA ALA A 196 -32.72 1.23 -14.86
C ALA A 196 -32.96 0.02 -13.94
N ALA A 197 -32.79 -1.18 -14.50
CA ALA A 197 -32.79 -2.39 -13.69
C ALA A 197 -31.64 -2.26 -12.70
N ALA A 198 -31.92 -2.41 -11.40
CA ALA A 198 -30.87 -2.61 -10.42
C ALA A 198 -29.93 -3.70 -10.97
N ALA A 199 -28.65 -3.39 -11.14
CA ALA A 199 -27.72 -4.33 -11.75
C ALA A 199 -27.68 -5.61 -10.91
N THR A 200 -28.10 -6.74 -11.50
CA THR A 200 -27.99 -8.05 -10.85
C THR A 200 -26.52 -8.37 -10.61
N LEU A 201 -26.18 -8.78 -9.39
CA LEU A 201 -24.81 -9.19 -9.04
C LEU A 201 -24.49 -10.59 -9.59
N PRO A 202 -23.23 -10.88 -9.93
CA PRO A 202 -22.12 -9.93 -10.05
C PRO A 202 -22.25 -9.04 -11.31
N HIS A 203 -21.69 -7.84 -11.27
CA HIS A 203 -21.65 -6.92 -12.41
C HIS A 203 -20.25 -6.34 -12.63
N SER A 204 -20.11 -5.42 -13.59
CA SER A 204 -18.82 -4.75 -13.92
C SER A 204 -17.67 -5.69 -14.27
N GLY A 205 -17.98 -6.93 -14.67
CA GLY A 205 -16.99 -7.96 -14.99
C GLY A 205 -16.41 -8.69 -13.77
N ALA A 206 -16.99 -8.52 -12.58
CA ALA A 206 -16.59 -9.30 -11.42
C ALA A 206 -16.93 -10.80 -11.61
N PRO A 207 -16.02 -11.72 -11.20
CA PRO A 207 -16.30 -13.14 -11.23
C PRO A 207 -17.41 -13.52 -10.24
N LYS A 208 -18.20 -14.52 -10.60
CA LYS A 208 -19.22 -15.11 -9.73
C LYS A 208 -18.59 -15.95 -8.62
N VAL A 209 -19.19 -15.92 -7.43
CA VAL A 209 -18.84 -16.83 -6.33
C VAL A 209 -19.68 -18.10 -6.41
N GLU A 210 -19.05 -19.22 -6.77
CA GLU A 210 -19.77 -20.50 -6.98
C GLU A 210 -20.29 -21.14 -5.68
N HIS A 211 -19.53 -21.02 -4.60
CA HIS A 211 -19.86 -21.63 -3.30
C HIS A 211 -19.82 -20.56 -2.19
N PRO A 212 -20.85 -19.71 -2.08
CA PRO A 212 -20.82 -18.59 -1.16
C PRO A 212 -20.77 -19.03 0.31
N LEU A 213 -20.03 -18.29 1.13
CA LEU A 213 -20.11 -18.41 2.59
C LEU A 213 -21.33 -17.66 3.13
N PRO A 214 -21.93 -18.11 4.24
CA PRO A 214 -23.03 -17.39 4.86
C PRO A 214 -22.56 -16.04 5.40
N ALA A 215 -23.42 -15.01 5.34
CA ALA A 215 -23.08 -13.64 5.79
C ALA A 215 -22.58 -13.56 7.24
N SER A 216 -22.97 -14.52 8.09
CA SER A 216 -22.53 -14.62 9.49
C SER A 216 -21.02 -14.77 9.66
N VAL A 217 -20.28 -15.22 8.64
CA VAL A 217 -18.81 -15.27 8.72
C VAL A 217 -18.20 -13.88 8.87
N LEU A 218 -18.84 -12.84 8.32
CA LEU A 218 -18.36 -11.45 8.36
C LEU A 218 -19.10 -10.56 9.39
N SER A 219 -19.95 -11.12 10.26
CA SER A 219 -20.74 -10.31 11.22
C SER A 219 -19.97 -9.85 12.47
N GLY A 220 -18.72 -10.30 12.64
CA GLY A 220 -17.87 -10.01 13.80
C GLY A 220 -16.84 -8.91 13.55
N GLN A 221 -15.97 -8.67 14.53
CA GLN A 221 -14.87 -7.71 14.42
C GLN A 221 -13.61 -8.41 13.88
N PRO A 222 -13.00 -7.92 12.78
CA PRO A 222 -11.80 -8.56 12.21
C PRO A 222 -10.64 -8.71 13.20
N CYS A 223 -10.51 -7.84 14.20
CA CYS A 223 -9.43 -7.93 15.18
C CYS A 223 -9.47 -9.20 16.04
N GLN A 224 -10.65 -9.79 16.20
CA GLN A 224 -10.85 -10.96 17.04
C GLN A 224 -10.86 -12.26 16.23
N GLU A 225 -11.28 -12.18 14.97
CA GLU A 225 -11.69 -13.37 14.21
C GLU A 225 -10.98 -13.53 12.86
N ALA A 226 -10.38 -12.47 12.30
CA ALA A 226 -9.76 -12.56 10.98
C ALA A 226 -8.44 -13.33 11.02
N LEU A 227 -7.61 -13.09 12.03
CA LEU A 227 -6.29 -13.69 12.21
C LEU A 227 -6.03 -14.05 13.67
N ALA A 228 -5.44 -15.23 13.88
CA ALA A 228 -5.01 -15.68 15.19
C ALA A 228 -3.62 -15.12 15.56
N SER A 229 -3.28 -15.13 16.86
CA SER A 229 -2.02 -14.53 17.36
C SER A 229 -0.76 -15.20 16.82
N ASP A 230 -0.81 -16.51 16.53
CA ASP A 230 0.26 -17.26 15.88
C ASP A 230 0.46 -16.84 14.42
N GLN A 231 -0.63 -16.61 13.69
CA GLN A 231 -0.59 -16.05 12.33
C GLN A 231 -0.01 -14.64 12.33
N LEU A 232 -0.37 -13.80 13.32
CA LEU A 232 0.23 -12.47 13.47
C LEU A 232 1.74 -12.57 13.75
N THR A 233 2.16 -13.52 14.59
CA THR A 233 3.59 -13.78 14.86
C THR A 233 4.31 -14.28 13.61
N GLN A 234 3.67 -15.10 12.77
CA GLN A 234 4.23 -15.50 11.49
C GLN A 234 4.40 -14.31 10.52
N ILE A 235 3.49 -13.34 10.54
CA ILE A 235 3.51 -12.19 9.64
C ILE A 235 4.53 -11.13 10.09
N PHE A 236 4.51 -10.79 11.39
CA PHE A 236 5.25 -9.67 11.98
C PHE A 236 6.50 -10.06 12.78
N GLY A 237 6.70 -11.35 13.08
CA GLY A 237 7.69 -11.81 14.07
C GLY A 237 7.25 -11.59 15.53
N THR A 238 6.13 -10.90 15.73
CA THR A 238 5.49 -10.61 17.03
C THR A 238 3.97 -10.67 16.85
N ALA A 239 3.21 -10.68 17.95
CA ALA A 239 1.74 -10.59 17.90
C ALA A 239 1.28 -9.16 18.31
N PRO A 240 1.38 -8.16 17.42
CA PRO A 240 0.91 -6.81 17.75
C PRO A 240 -0.59 -6.81 18.08
N GLN A 241 -1.00 -5.91 18.96
CA GLN A 241 -2.41 -5.72 19.26
C GLN A 241 -3.13 -5.05 18.09
N GLY A 242 -4.25 -5.64 17.67
CA GLY A 242 -5.09 -5.08 16.62
C GLY A 242 -5.83 -3.84 17.10
N LYS A 243 -5.86 -2.80 16.27
CA LYS A 243 -6.65 -1.58 16.47
C LYS A 243 -7.96 -1.71 15.68
N PRO A 244 -9.12 -1.88 16.34
CA PRO A 244 -10.40 -2.00 15.66
C PRO A 244 -10.84 -0.66 15.08
N ASP A 245 -11.59 -0.72 13.99
CA ASP A 245 -12.14 0.43 13.30
C ASP A 245 -13.44 0.07 12.57
N THR A 246 -14.17 1.08 12.10
CA THR A 246 -15.34 0.86 11.26
C THR A 246 -15.48 2.02 10.28
N LEU A 247 -15.50 1.69 8.99
CA LEU A 247 -15.72 2.67 7.94
C LEU A 247 -17.22 2.73 7.60
N PRO A 248 -17.89 3.88 7.80
CA PRO A 248 -19.29 4.05 7.43
C PRO A 248 -19.52 3.75 5.94
N GLY A 249 -20.56 2.99 5.64
CA GLY A 249 -20.90 2.58 4.28
C GLY A 249 -20.04 1.44 3.71
N ILE A 250 -19.09 0.90 4.48
CA ILE A 250 -18.23 -0.21 4.06
C ILE A 250 -18.32 -1.38 5.05
N GLY A 251 -17.89 -1.17 6.31
CA GLY A 251 -17.90 -2.21 7.34
C GLY A 251 -16.74 -2.15 8.33
N PRO A 252 -16.62 -3.15 9.23
CA PRO A 252 -15.59 -3.19 10.26
C PRO A 252 -14.21 -3.51 9.70
N GLU A 253 -13.17 -3.06 10.40
CA GLU A 253 -11.77 -3.26 10.04
C GLU A 253 -10.95 -3.55 11.29
N CYS A 254 -9.85 -4.28 11.11
CA CYS A 254 -8.74 -4.26 12.04
C CYS A 254 -7.43 -3.86 11.36
N ARG A 255 -6.60 -3.14 12.11
CA ARG A 255 -5.25 -2.75 11.69
C ARG A 255 -4.21 -3.22 12.69
N TRP A 256 -3.11 -3.74 12.16
CA TRP A 256 -1.92 -4.13 12.90
C TRP A 256 -0.72 -3.42 12.29
N ALA A 257 0.23 -3.00 13.13
CA ALA A 257 1.46 -2.38 12.67
C ALA A 257 2.61 -2.75 13.59
N ASN A 258 3.80 -2.76 13.01
CA ASN A 258 5.07 -2.76 13.72
C ASN A 258 5.87 -1.55 13.24
N ILE A 259 5.89 -0.50 14.08
CA ILE A 259 6.57 0.77 13.79
C ILE A 259 8.07 0.60 13.56
N ASP A 260 8.70 -0.31 14.30
CA ASP A 260 10.15 -0.50 14.27
C ASP A 260 10.58 -1.04 12.92
N SER A 261 9.82 -2.02 12.39
CA SER A 261 10.06 -2.62 11.09
C SER A 261 9.37 -1.93 9.92
N GLY A 262 8.51 -0.93 10.17
CA GLY A 262 7.66 -0.27 9.16
C GLY A 262 6.58 -1.17 8.55
N ALA A 263 6.28 -2.32 9.15
CA ALA A 263 5.30 -3.26 8.60
C ALA A 263 3.88 -2.88 9.03
N GLY A 264 2.92 -3.05 8.12
CA GLY A 264 1.51 -2.76 8.35
C GLY A 264 0.60 -3.82 7.74
N LEU A 265 -0.53 -4.08 8.37
CA LEU A 265 -1.58 -4.99 7.89
C LEU A 265 -2.95 -4.42 8.23
N SER A 266 -3.87 -4.49 7.29
CA SER A 266 -5.29 -4.24 7.49
C SER A 266 -6.10 -5.42 6.97
N VAL A 267 -7.12 -5.81 7.72
CA VAL A 267 -8.19 -6.69 7.25
C VAL A 267 -9.53 -5.99 7.49
N GLY A 268 -10.29 -5.76 6.41
CA GLY A 268 -11.60 -5.12 6.46
C GLY A 268 -12.69 -6.00 5.86
N TYR A 269 -13.88 -5.97 6.45
CA TYR A 269 -15.06 -6.63 5.88
C TYR A 269 -15.91 -5.60 5.15
N THR A 270 -16.25 -5.89 3.90
CA THR A 270 -17.06 -5.03 3.04
C THR A 270 -18.47 -5.63 2.99
N THR A 271 -19.30 -5.22 3.95
CA THR A 271 -20.61 -5.81 4.22
C THR A 271 -21.77 -4.83 4.04
N GLN A 272 -21.51 -3.52 4.02
CA GLN A 272 -22.54 -2.49 3.92
C GLN A 272 -22.82 -2.04 2.48
N THR A 273 -21.91 -2.30 1.53
CA THR A 273 -22.12 -1.96 0.11
C THR A 273 -23.06 -2.93 -0.58
N HIS A 274 -23.10 -4.18 -0.12
CA HIS A 274 -23.84 -5.29 -0.73
C HIS A 274 -23.49 -5.51 -2.21
N GLN A 275 -22.23 -5.25 -2.61
CA GLN A 275 -21.78 -5.39 -4.01
C GLN A 275 -20.70 -6.47 -4.21
N GLY A 276 -20.17 -7.05 -3.13
CA GLY A 276 -19.02 -7.96 -3.19
C GLY A 276 -17.89 -7.42 -4.06
N LEU A 277 -17.33 -8.27 -4.92
CA LEU A 277 -16.29 -7.85 -5.88
C LEU A 277 -16.80 -6.92 -6.98
N SER A 278 -18.11 -6.85 -7.24
CA SER A 278 -18.66 -5.96 -8.28
C SER A 278 -18.37 -4.50 -7.98
N GLY A 279 -18.44 -4.11 -6.70
CA GLY A 279 -18.04 -2.77 -6.25
C GLY A 279 -16.54 -2.50 -6.45
N VAL A 280 -15.69 -3.50 -6.22
CA VAL A 280 -14.24 -3.39 -6.44
C VAL A 280 -13.94 -3.25 -7.94
N TYR A 281 -14.58 -4.02 -8.79
CA TYR A 281 -14.43 -3.94 -10.25
C TYR A 281 -14.98 -2.63 -10.82
N GLN A 282 -16.07 -2.11 -10.27
CA GLN A 282 -16.64 -0.84 -10.69
C GLN A 282 -15.77 0.34 -10.26
N ASN A 283 -15.33 0.36 -9.01
CA ASN A 283 -14.75 1.54 -8.39
C ASN A 283 -13.21 1.49 -8.36
N THR A 284 -12.61 0.35 -8.02
CA THR A 284 -11.15 0.21 -7.82
C THR A 284 -10.40 -0.08 -9.11
N LYS A 285 -10.94 -0.94 -9.98
CA LYS A 285 -10.28 -1.32 -11.24
C LYS A 285 -9.90 -0.12 -12.11
N PRO A 286 -10.78 0.87 -12.36
CA PRO A 286 -10.46 1.98 -13.26
C PRO A 286 -9.37 2.92 -12.73
N GLN A 287 -9.14 2.94 -11.41
CA GLN A 287 -8.14 3.79 -10.75
C GLN A 287 -6.83 3.07 -10.43
N SER A 288 -6.80 1.75 -10.61
CA SER A 288 -5.65 0.92 -10.25
C SER A 288 -4.53 1.06 -11.28
N LYS A 289 -3.30 1.31 -10.79
CA LYS A 289 -2.09 1.24 -11.61
C LYS A 289 -1.59 -0.20 -11.73
N VAL A 290 -1.88 -1.02 -10.71
CA VAL A 290 -1.71 -2.47 -10.72
C VAL A 290 -3.07 -3.10 -10.50
N TRP A 291 -3.52 -3.91 -11.46
CA TRP A 291 -4.72 -4.74 -11.34
C TRP A 291 -4.38 -6.16 -11.79
N ARG A 292 -4.51 -7.12 -10.87
CA ARG A 292 -4.23 -8.54 -11.14
C ARG A 292 -5.37 -9.38 -10.60
N GLU A 293 -6.12 -10.01 -11.51
CA GLU A 293 -7.00 -11.10 -11.12
C GLU A 293 -6.10 -12.26 -10.66
N LEU A 294 -6.32 -12.71 -9.42
CA LEU A 294 -5.50 -13.75 -8.81
C LEU A 294 -6.13 -15.12 -9.08
N PRO A 295 -5.32 -16.20 -9.01
CA PRO A 295 -5.89 -17.54 -8.85
C PRO A 295 -6.88 -17.55 -7.67
N PRO A 296 -8.02 -18.27 -7.77
CA PRO A 296 -8.99 -18.30 -6.68
C PRO A 296 -8.35 -18.75 -5.36
N ILE A 297 -8.53 -17.94 -4.32
CA ILE A 297 -8.02 -18.23 -2.97
C ILE A 297 -8.98 -19.22 -2.33
N GLN A 298 -8.56 -20.48 -2.30
CA GLN A 298 -9.37 -21.62 -1.84
C GLN A 298 -10.78 -21.68 -2.45
N ALA A 299 -10.84 -21.49 -3.77
CA ALA A 299 -12.06 -21.43 -4.61
C ALA A 299 -12.88 -20.12 -4.55
N PHE A 300 -12.42 -19.11 -3.82
CA PHE A 300 -13.04 -17.78 -3.87
C PHE A 300 -12.32 -16.87 -4.87
N PRO A 301 -13.05 -16.13 -5.73
CA PRO A 301 -12.42 -15.17 -6.63
C PRO A 301 -11.72 -14.07 -5.83
N ALA A 302 -10.55 -13.67 -6.31
CA ALA A 302 -9.72 -12.68 -5.65
C ALA A 302 -9.04 -11.77 -6.68
N VAL A 303 -8.83 -10.52 -6.28
CA VAL A 303 -8.15 -9.53 -7.11
C VAL A 303 -7.19 -8.70 -6.27
N ALA A 304 -5.98 -8.49 -6.79
CA ALA A 304 -5.01 -7.58 -6.24
C ALA A 304 -5.06 -6.24 -6.97
N ALA A 305 -5.11 -5.16 -6.20
CA ALA A 305 -5.14 -3.80 -6.67
C ALA A 305 -4.11 -2.94 -5.92
N SER A 306 -3.44 -2.06 -6.66
CA SER A 306 -2.67 -0.97 -6.08
C SER A 306 -2.82 0.28 -6.94
N THR A 307 -2.95 1.43 -6.27
CA THR A 307 -2.92 2.74 -6.92
C THR A 307 -1.49 3.24 -7.14
N PHE A 308 -0.48 2.51 -6.67
CA PHE A 308 0.92 2.80 -6.91
C PHE A 308 1.41 2.11 -8.18
N ASN A 309 2.38 2.73 -8.87
CA ASN A 309 2.97 2.14 -10.06
C ASN A 309 3.71 0.83 -9.71
N ALA A 310 3.67 -0.14 -10.62
CA ALA A 310 4.51 -1.33 -10.47
C ALA A 310 5.99 -0.91 -10.34
N GLY A 311 6.68 -1.42 -9.32
CA GLY A 311 8.10 -1.13 -9.07
C GLY A 311 8.40 0.10 -8.20
N THR A 312 7.40 0.86 -7.75
CA THR A 312 7.62 1.87 -6.70
C THR A 312 7.66 1.20 -5.33
N GLN A 313 8.71 1.46 -4.54
CA GLN A 313 8.93 0.89 -3.19
C GLN A 313 7.92 1.36 -2.12
N THR A 314 6.84 2.03 -2.52
CA THR A 314 5.78 2.51 -1.61
C THR A 314 5.03 1.36 -0.92
N GLY A 315 5.19 0.13 -1.43
CA GLY A 315 5.04 -1.08 -0.63
C GLY A 315 3.60 -1.44 -0.26
N PHE A 316 2.57 -0.93 -0.93
CA PHE A 316 1.19 -1.22 -0.56
C PHE A 316 0.45 -1.97 -1.67
N CYS A 317 -0.27 -3.03 -1.30
CA CYS A 317 -1.23 -3.69 -2.18
C CYS A 317 -2.45 -4.23 -1.42
N GLY A 318 -3.64 -3.89 -1.92
CA GLY A 318 -4.91 -4.43 -1.44
C GLY A 318 -5.30 -5.67 -2.23
N VAL A 319 -5.73 -6.73 -1.54
CA VAL A 319 -6.32 -7.93 -2.12
C VAL A 319 -7.75 -8.01 -1.64
N SER A 320 -8.70 -7.97 -2.57
CA SER A 320 -10.12 -8.14 -2.30
C SER A 320 -10.54 -9.57 -2.66
N VAL A 321 -11.26 -10.24 -1.76
CA VAL A 321 -11.75 -11.61 -1.96
C VAL A 321 -13.27 -11.63 -1.85
N GLY A 322 -13.95 -12.16 -2.86
CA GLY A 322 -15.41 -12.32 -2.86
C GLY A 322 -15.80 -13.61 -2.17
N VAL A 323 -16.51 -13.52 -1.04
CA VAL A 323 -17.03 -14.69 -0.31
C VAL A 323 -18.49 -14.98 -0.60
N ALA A 324 -19.21 -14.01 -1.18
CA ALA A 324 -20.48 -14.14 -1.88
C ALA A 324 -20.57 -13.07 -2.98
N ASP A 325 -21.56 -13.13 -3.87
CA ASP A 325 -21.70 -12.14 -4.95
C ASP A 325 -21.92 -10.71 -4.44
N ASP A 326 -22.44 -10.57 -3.21
CA ASP A 326 -22.72 -9.31 -2.52
C ASP A 326 -21.77 -9.03 -1.32
N LEU A 327 -20.87 -9.96 -0.96
CA LEU A 327 -19.98 -9.83 0.20
C LEU A 327 -18.51 -10.09 -0.16
N SER A 328 -17.64 -9.23 0.36
CA SER A 328 -16.20 -9.38 0.22
C SER A 328 -15.46 -8.96 1.48
N PHE A 329 -14.19 -9.33 1.56
CA PHE A 329 -13.24 -8.74 2.50
C PHE A 329 -11.99 -8.29 1.77
N ASP A 330 -11.27 -7.36 2.39
CA ASP A 330 -10.09 -6.71 1.85
C ASP A 330 -8.91 -6.94 2.80
N VAL A 331 -7.78 -7.34 2.25
CA VAL A 331 -6.50 -7.45 2.95
C VAL A 331 -5.53 -6.48 2.33
N SER A 332 -4.98 -5.57 3.12
CA SER A 332 -3.98 -4.62 2.66
C SER A 332 -2.72 -4.75 3.49
N LEU A 333 -1.57 -4.90 2.85
CA LEU A 333 -0.30 -5.11 3.54
C LEU A 333 0.75 -4.12 3.07
N THR A 334 1.51 -3.60 4.04
CA THR A 334 2.76 -2.89 3.87
C THR A 334 3.88 -3.79 4.38
N PRO A 335 4.78 -4.32 3.51
CA PRO A 335 5.89 -5.15 3.96
C PRO A 335 6.82 -4.35 4.86
N SER A 336 7.54 -5.04 5.74
CA SER A 336 8.63 -4.41 6.50
C SER A 336 9.67 -3.78 5.59
N ASP A 337 10.40 -2.80 6.10
CA ASP A 337 11.46 -2.08 5.40
C ASP A 337 12.45 -3.05 4.73
N ALA A 338 12.92 -4.06 5.47
CA ALA A 338 13.79 -5.12 4.94
C ALA A 338 13.17 -5.93 3.78
N LYS A 339 11.87 -6.22 3.84
CA LYS A 339 11.18 -6.92 2.75
C LYS A 339 11.01 -6.01 1.53
N ARG A 340 10.76 -4.71 1.74
CA ARG A 340 10.68 -3.71 0.65
C ARG A 340 12.03 -3.53 -0.03
N ALA A 341 13.11 -3.41 0.75
CA ALA A 341 14.48 -3.33 0.25
C ALA A 341 14.88 -4.59 -0.53
N GLY A 342 14.45 -5.76 -0.07
CA GLY A 342 14.61 -7.05 -0.76
C GLY A 342 13.73 -7.24 -2.00
N GLY A 343 12.87 -6.28 -2.35
CA GLY A 343 12.02 -6.32 -3.53
C GLY A 343 10.83 -7.28 -3.43
N ALA A 344 10.35 -7.58 -2.22
CA ALA A 344 9.18 -8.44 -2.04
C ALA A 344 7.92 -7.82 -2.68
N ASP A 345 7.15 -8.63 -3.40
CA ASP A 345 5.87 -8.20 -3.98
C ASP A 345 4.80 -8.08 -2.87
N PRO A 346 4.29 -6.86 -2.59
CA PRO A 346 3.27 -6.67 -1.56
C PRO A 346 1.96 -7.38 -1.89
N CYS A 347 1.57 -7.54 -3.15
CA CYS A 347 0.32 -8.24 -3.48
C CYS A 347 0.42 -9.74 -3.24
N GLU A 348 1.57 -10.35 -3.52
CA GLU A 348 1.82 -11.76 -3.20
C GLU A 348 1.80 -12.00 -1.69
N LEU A 349 2.35 -11.06 -0.92
CA LEU A 349 2.28 -11.10 0.55
C LEU A 349 0.83 -10.91 1.05
N SER A 350 0.08 -9.94 0.52
CA SER A 350 -1.34 -9.74 0.84
C SER A 350 -2.19 -10.95 0.49
N ALA A 351 -1.94 -11.62 -0.64
CA ALA A 351 -2.66 -12.81 -1.07
C ALA A 351 -2.45 -13.99 -0.11
N ARG A 352 -1.22 -14.17 0.40
CA ARG A 352 -0.94 -15.18 1.44
C ARG A 352 -1.69 -14.91 2.75
N VAL A 353 -1.81 -13.63 3.14
CA VAL A 353 -2.60 -13.28 4.32
C VAL A 353 -4.10 -13.46 4.05
N ALA A 354 -4.57 -13.13 2.86
CA ALA A 354 -5.96 -13.39 2.46
C ALA A 354 -6.31 -14.89 2.53
N ASP A 355 -5.40 -15.77 2.12
CA ASP A 355 -5.55 -17.23 2.29
C ASP A 355 -5.72 -17.66 3.76
N MET A 356 -4.93 -17.07 4.68
CA MET A 356 -5.10 -17.29 6.12
C MET A 356 -6.48 -16.84 6.61
N VAL A 357 -6.96 -15.68 6.15
CA VAL A 357 -8.28 -15.15 6.51
C VAL A 357 -9.39 -16.06 5.96
N VAL A 358 -9.32 -16.50 4.69
CA VAL A 358 -10.30 -17.46 4.13
C VAL A 358 -10.36 -18.73 4.96
N THR A 359 -9.22 -19.28 5.37
CA THR A 359 -9.14 -20.47 6.23
C THR A 359 -9.93 -20.26 7.53
N ASN A 360 -9.77 -19.10 8.18
CA ASN A 360 -10.46 -18.78 9.42
C ASN A 360 -11.97 -18.57 9.22
N LEU A 361 -12.37 -17.92 8.12
CA LEU A 361 -13.78 -17.73 7.77
C LEU A 361 -14.48 -19.06 7.47
N LYS A 362 -13.85 -19.99 6.73
CA LYS A 362 -14.39 -21.34 6.50
C LYS A 362 -14.58 -22.11 7.80
N ARG A 363 -13.58 -22.07 8.69
CA ARG A 363 -13.69 -22.68 10.03
C ARG A 363 -14.88 -22.12 10.80
N LYS A 364 -15.07 -20.80 10.77
CA LYS A 364 -16.23 -20.13 11.39
C LYS A 364 -17.57 -20.55 10.77
N ALA A 365 -17.60 -20.84 9.47
CA ALA A 365 -18.77 -21.37 8.78
C ALA A 365 -19.06 -22.85 9.10
N GLY A 366 -18.14 -23.56 9.76
CA GLY A 366 -18.21 -25.01 9.95
C GLY A 366 -17.90 -25.81 8.69
N ALA A 367 -17.13 -25.22 7.76
CA ALA A 367 -16.77 -25.79 6.46
C ALA A 367 -15.34 -26.33 6.42
#